data_AF-A0A0K6HS66-F1
#
_entry.id   AF-A0A0K6HS66-F1
#
_cell.length_a   1.000
_cell.length_b   1.000
_cell.length_c   1.000
_cell.angle_alpha   90.00
_cell.angle_beta   90.00
_cell.angle_gamma   90.00
#
_symmetry.space_group_name_H-M   'P 1'
#
loop_
_entity.id
_entity.type
_entity.pdbx_description
1 polymer ?
#
loop_
_entity_poly.entity_id
_entity_poly.type
_entity_poly.pdbx_seq_one_letter_code
_entity_poly.pdbx_strand_id
1 'polypeptide(L)' 'MRLWVAILDTEEGILTLALVAETILHGAIGGQRCVVRLAGDAPWREGQRMGLRIGAEALHVFDRSSGMRLSH' A
#
# COMPACT_ATOMS: atom_id res chain seq x y z
N MET A 1 15.77 9.81 -11.27
CA MET A 1 14.73 9.52 -10.26
C MET A 1 13.79 8.49 -10.85
N ARG A 2 13.75 7.26 -10.31
CA ARG A 2 12.93 6.16 -10.84
C ARG A 2 11.71 5.99 -9.96
N LEU A 3 10.52 6.15 -10.53
CA LEU A 3 9.24 6.04 -9.82
C LEU A 3 8.70 4.61 -9.94
N TRP A 4 8.23 4.05 -8.83
CA TRP A 4 7.51 2.77 -8.84
C TRP A 4 6.00 3.01 -8.85
N VAL A 5 5.31 2.27 -9.71
CA VAL A 5 3.84 2.30 -9.82
C VAL A 5 3.31 0.93 -9.42
N ALA A 6 2.40 0.93 -8.45
CA ALA A 6 1.68 -0.26 -8.02
C ALA A 6 0.17 -0.01 -8.10
N ILE A 7 -0.62 -1.07 -8.27
CA ILE A 7 -2.07 -1.01 -8.20
C ILE A 7 -2.48 -1.76 -6.94
N LEU A 8 -3.16 -1.06 -6.03
CA LEU A 8 -3.83 -1.67 -4.88
C LEU A 8 -5.22 -2.12 -5.31
N ASP A 9 -5.49 -3.41 -5.14
CA ASP A 9 -6.82 -4.01 -5.24
C ASP A 9 -7.36 -4.16 -3.81
N THR A 10 -8.39 -3.40 -3.43
CA THR A 10 -8.98 -3.47 -2.08
C THR A 10 -9.87 -4.72 -1.93
N GLU A 11 -9.63 -5.53 -0.91
CA GLU A 11 -10.43 -6.73 -0.59
C GLU A 11 -11.69 -6.36 0.23
N GLU A 12 -12.66 -7.29 0.32
CA GLU A 12 -13.86 -7.11 1.16
C GLU A 12 -13.46 -6.89 2.63
N GLY A 13 -14.01 -5.85 3.26
CA GLY A 13 -13.68 -5.46 4.62
C GLY A 13 -12.71 -4.29 4.70
N ILE A 14 -12.94 -3.22 3.92
CA ILE A 14 -12.28 -1.94 4.18
C ILE A 14 -12.69 -1.48 5.59
N LEU A 15 -11.79 -1.68 6.54
CA LEU A 15 -11.92 -1.16 7.89
C LEU A 15 -11.48 0.30 7.87
N THR A 16 -12.37 1.17 7.39
CA THR A 16 -12.19 2.62 7.48
C THR A 16 -12.31 3.04 8.93
N LEU A 17 -11.20 2.95 9.67
CA LEU A 17 -11.02 3.74 10.88
C LEU A 17 -10.78 5.18 10.43
N ALA A 18 -11.87 5.92 10.18
CA ALA A 18 -11.82 7.36 9.94
C ALA A 18 -11.36 8.04 11.23
N LEU A 19 -10.05 8.13 11.44
CA LEU A 19 -9.47 8.89 12.54
C LEU A 19 -9.44 10.38 12.19
N VAL A 20 -10.53 10.92 11.63
CA VAL A 20 -10.72 12.33 11.17
C VAL A 20 -9.66 12.87 10.18
N ALA A 21 -8.48 12.27 10.06
CA ALA A 21 -7.30 12.76 9.34
C ALA A 21 -6.59 11.69 8.51
N GLU A 22 -6.87 10.41 8.74
CA GLU A 22 -6.25 9.30 8.01
C GLU A 22 -7.27 8.20 7.71
N THR A 23 -7.05 7.51 6.59
CA THR A 23 -7.75 6.29 6.19
C THR A 23 -6.74 5.14 6.08
N ILE A 24 -7.08 3.99 6.65
CA ILE A 24 -6.31 2.75 6.51
C ILE A 24 -7.05 1.85 5.53
N LEU A 25 -6.38 1.45 4.46
CA LEU A 25 -6.91 0.53 3.46
C LEU A 25 -6.19 -0.81 3.52
N HIS A 26 -6.98 -1.89 3.50
CA HIS A 26 -6.50 -3.25 3.34
C HIS A 26 -6.70 -3.68 1.89
N GLY A 27 -5.71 -4.33 1.30
CA GLY A 27 -5.81 -4.83 -0.07
C GLY A 27 -4.59 -5.64 -0.49
N ALA A 28 -4.41 -5.77 -1.80
CA ALA A 28 -3.30 -6.51 -2.39
C ALA A 28 -2.64 -5.72 -3.54
N ILE A 29 -1.32 -5.87 -3.67
CA ILE A 29 -0.55 -5.44 -4.84
C ILE A 29 0.00 -6.69 -5.51
N GLY A 30 -0.46 -6.98 -6.73
CA GLY A 30 -0.01 -8.18 -7.47
C GLY A 30 -0.27 -9.49 -6.70
N GLY A 31 -1.35 -9.55 -5.92
CA GLY A 31 -1.70 -10.70 -5.07
C GLY A 31 -1.00 -10.75 -3.70
N GLN A 32 -0.04 -9.88 -3.43
CA GLN A 32 0.58 -9.74 -2.11
C GLN A 32 -0.28 -8.82 -1.23
N ARG A 33 -0.79 -9.34 -0.11
CA ARG A 33 -1.56 -8.53 0.86
C ARG A 33 -0.68 -7.43 1.45
N CYS A 34 -1.25 -6.25 1.59
CA CYS A 34 -0.62 -5.08 2.17
C CYS A 34 -1.64 -4.15 2.83
N VAL A 35 -1.13 -3.23 3.66
CA VAL A 35 -1.91 -2.16 4.30
C VAL A 35 -1.34 -0.82 3.84
N VAL A 36 -2.21 0.10 3.45
CA VAL A 36 -1.83 1.45 3.03
C VAL A 36 -2.51 2.46 3.93
N ARG A 37 -1.76 3.44 4.40
CA ARG A 37 -2.28 4.60 5.13
C ARG A 37 -2.32 5.81 4.22
N LEU A 38 -3.47 6.46 4.14
CA LEU A 38 -3.73 7.62 3.32
C LEU A 38 -4.12 8.80 4.20
N ALA A 39 -3.70 10.00 3.82
CA ALA A 39 -4.20 11.22 4.45
C ALA A 39 -5.65 11.47 4.01
N GLY A 40 -6.49 11.92 4.94
CA GLY A 40 -7.88 12.27 4.72
C GLY A 40 -8.86 11.11 4.82
N ASP A 41 -10.09 11.40 4.45
CA ASP A 41 -11.30 10.59 4.61
C ASP A 41 -12.02 10.38 3.27
N ALA A 42 -11.26 10.37 2.16
CA ALA A 42 -11.83 10.21 0.82
C ALA A 42 -12.74 8.97 0.75
N PRO A 43 -13.85 9.02 -0.03
CA PRO A 43 -14.89 7.99 -0.01
C PRO A 43 -14.49 6.77 -0.86
N TRP A 44 -13.48 6.04 -0.40
CA TRP A 44 -12.97 4.82 -1.03
C TRP A 44 -14.05 3.74 -1.07
N ARG A 45 -14.03 2.96 -2.15
CA ARG A 45 -14.98 1.85 -2.35
C ARG A 45 -14.26 0.52 -2.40
N GLU A 46 -14.93 -0.51 -1.92
CA GLU A 46 -14.45 -1.89 -2.08
C GLU A 46 -14.36 -2.27 -3.56
N GLY A 47 -13.39 -3.13 -3.89
CA GLY A 47 -13.03 -3.46 -5.27
C GLY A 47 -12.45 -2.30 -6.10
N GLN A 48 -12.27 -1.10 -5.53
CA GLN A 48 -11.64 0.01 -6.24
C GLN A 48 -10.15 -0.26 -6.44
N ARG A 49 -9.68 -0.03 -7.67
CA ARG A 49 -8.26 -0.08 -7.99
C ARG A 49 -7.65 1.29 -7.78
N MET A 50 -6.57 1.35 -6.99
CA MET A 50 -5.85 2.61 -6.72
C MET A 50 -4.42 2.54 -7.24
N GLY A 51 -4.01 3.56 -8.01
CA GLY A 51 -2.62 3.74 -8.40
C GLY A 51 -1.80 4.33 -7.25
N LEU A 52 -0.75 3.63 -6.85
CA LEU A 52 0.23 4.09 -5.86
C LEU A 52 1.49 4.57 -6.56
N ARG A 53 1.99 5.73 -6.11
CA ARG A 53 3.30 6.26 -6.48
C ARG A 53 4.23 6.16 -5.30
N ILE A 54 5.28 5.35 -5.42
CA ILE A 54 6.21 5.10 -4.31
C ILE A 54 7.61 5.50 -4.77
N GLY A 55 8.22 6.42 -4.02
CA GLY A 55 9.62 6.78 -4.18
C GLY A 55 10.53 5.62 -3.82
N ALA A 56 11.61 5.41 -4.57
CA ALA A 56 12.53 4.30 -4.33
C ALA A 56 13.21 4.37 -2.95
N GLU A 57 13.35 5.58 -2.42
CA GLU A 57 13.86 5.89 -1.08
C GLU A 57 12.95 5.36 0.06
N ALA A 58 11.67 5.16 -0.22
CA ALA A 58 10.71 4.59 0.73
C ALA A 58 10.64 3.05 0.65
N LEU A 59 11.36 2.43 -0.29
CA LEU A 59 11.36 0.98 -0.48
C LEU A 59 12.45 0.31 0.35
N HIS A 60 12.05 -0.75 1.05
CA HIS A 60 12.93 -1.68 1.74
C HIS A 60 12.87 -3.02 0.99
N VAL A 61 14.03 -3.49 0.51
CA VAL A 61 14.13 -4.77 -0.20
C VAL A 61 14.82 -5.77 0.71
N PHE A 62 14.32 -7.01 0.72
CA PHE A 62 14.83 -8.09 1.57
C PHE A 62 15.18 -9.28 0.69
N ASP A 63 16.28 -9.96 1.03
CA ASP A 63 16.63 -11.23 0.42
C ASP A 63 15.60 -12.29 0.80
N ARG A 64 15.15 -13.07 -0.18
CA ARG A 64 14.07 -14.05 0.00
C ARG A 64 14.47 -15.21 0.90
N SER A 65 15.75 -15.61 0.87
CA SER A 65 16.22 -16.81 1.56
C SER A 65 16.59 -16.55 3.02
N SER A 66 17.22 -15.41 3.28
CA SER A 66 17.76 -15.01 4.58
C SER A 66 16.87 -14.04 5.33
N GLY A 67 15.94 -13.35 4.64
CA GLY A 67 15.14 -12.27 5.22
C GLY A 67 15.95 -11.02 5.55
N MET A 68 17.24 -10.98 5.22
CA MET A 68 18.10 -9.85 5.48
C MET A 68 17.75 -8.70 4.54
N ARG A 69 17.74 -7.47 5.08
CA ARG A 69 17.58 -6.27 4.27
C ARG A 69 18.75 -6.15 3.30
N LEU A 70 18.46 -6.05 2.02
CA LEU A 70 19.43 -5.64 1.01
C LEU A 70 19.69 -4.14 1.24
N SER A 71 20.92 -3.79 1.64
CA SER A 71 21.32 -2.39 1.74
C SER A 71 21.23 -1.75 0.35
N HIS A 72 20.66 -0.54 0.31
CA HIS A 72 20.82 0.36 -0.84
C HIS A 72 22.29 0.76 -0.98
#